data_AF-A0A4V6T712-F1
#
_entry.id   AF-A0A4V6T712-F1
#
_cell.length_a   1.000
_cell.length_b   1.000
_cell.length_c   1.000
_cell.angle_alpha   90.00
_cell.angle_beta   90.00
_cell.angle_gamma   90.00
#
_symmetry.space_group_name_H-M   'P 1'
#
loop_
_entity.id
_entity.type
_entity.pdbx_description
1 polymer ?
#
loop_
_entity_poly.entity_id
_entity_poly.type
_entity_poly.pdbx_seq_one_letter_code
_entity_poly.pdbx_strand_id
1 'polypeptide(L)'
;MWEAWTFLIQLKSLDVYSLAGDWRDIVEFPAPGFESFDEDDFGPSAIVPPAVFPEAISIRIGGLMPYSYFRAYVSRPSIVTSLEMENLQGLLQPKDSCLLLFNFVARAGTDDHFWPNHTKYEETEDEDGIPVMRHGGPMRGHLQPLVGKFVQLKHLKISTAGCEVSRDLRWSEEREEKRYSEMANFIKSVAPTLVTFAFEQGVGLEPLELWQVRSHNNTSTFNQWRRPIDEYFLEFMLPALLEGTWSKLKKFSIQGVGGNVRYETARFLREVNFAPEAPEFLESVMHKLRSVMSDSVEFTFESETQRVFHMASLNVYMTRYIVSEQ
;
A
#
# COMPACT_ATOMS: atom_id res chain seq x y z
N MET A 1 3.71 31.45 -7.27
CA MET A 1 2.37 31.13 -6.73
C MET A 1 2.43 30.18 -5.53
N TRP A 2 3.29 29.14 -5.55
CA TRP A 2 3.47 28.17 -4.45
C TRP A 2 3.91 28.77 -3.09
N GLU A 3 4.79 29.78 -3.09
CA GLU A 3 5.20 30.49 -1.85
C GLU A 3 4.05 31.25 -1.17
N ALA A 4 2.96 31.57 -1.87
CA ALA A 4 1.80 32.23 -1.26
C ALA A 4 0.92 31.25 -0.46
N TRP A 5 0.93 29.96 -0.82
CA TRP A 5 0.13 28.93 -0.14
C TRP A 5 0.75 28.51 1.19
N THR A 6 2.08 28.48 1.29
CA THR A 6 2.81 28.12 2.53
C THR A 6 2.64 29.14 3.66
N PHE A 7 2.35 30.41 3.35
CA PHE A 7 2.15 31.46 4.35
C PHE A 7 0.69 31.67 4.77
N LEU A 8 -0.30 31.17 4.01
CA LEU A 8 -1.71 31.50 4.24
C LEU A 8 -2.54 30.39 4.86
N ILE A 9 -2.08 29.13 4.87
CA ILE A 9 -2.91 28.01 5.33
C ILE A 9 -2.21 27.20 6.42
N GLN A 10 -2.53 27.52 7.67
CA GLN A 10 -2.21 26.69 8.84
C GLN A 10 -3.13 25.47 8.90
N LEU A 11 -2.77 24.41 8.16
CA LEU A 11 -3.49 23.14 8.20
C LEU A 11 -2.95 22.25 9.33
N LYS A 12 -3.75 22.10 10.39
CA LYS A 12 -3.48 21.16 11.49
C LYS A 12 -3.87 19.72 11.15
N SER A 13 -4.82 19.56 10.23
CA SER A 13 -5.29 18.26 9.74
C SER A 13 -5.16 18.22 8.23
N LEU A 14 -4.58 17.14 7.73
CA LEU A 14 -4.36 16.87 6.32
C LEU A 14 -5.04 15.54 5.98
N ASP A 15 -5.97 15.55 5.03
CA ASP A 15 -6.59 14.35 4.47
C ASP A 15 -6.30 14.33 2.96
N VAL A 16 -5.43 13.43 2.54
CA VAL A 16 -5.03 13.24 1.14
C VAL A 16 -5.40 11.82 0.75
N TYR A 17 -6.50 11.71 0.01
CA TYR A 17 -6.88 10.46 -0.61
C TYR A 17 -6.93 10.68 -2.12
N SER A 18 -6.05 10.01 -2.85
CA SER A 18 -6.06 10.13 -4.30
C SER A 18 -6.60 8.89 -4.97
N LEU A 19 -7.73 9.08 -5.67
CA LEU A 19 -8.13 8.18 -6.74
C LEU A 19 -7.28 8.50 -7.96
N ALA A 20 -6.85 7.48 -8.72
CA ALA A 20 -5.92 7.59 -9.85
C ALA A 20 -6.29 8.62 -10.94
N GLY A 21 -7.46 9.26 -10.87
CA GLY A 21 -7.92 10.33 -11.76
C GLY A 21 -7.55 11.77 -11.35
N ASP A 22 -7.30 12.07 -10.07
CA ASP A 22 -7.24 13.45 -9.56
C ASP A 22 -5.83 14.07 -9.59
N TRP A 23 -4.79 13.31 -9.98
CA TRP A 23 -3.42 13.84 -10.11
C TRP A 23 -3.26 14.83 -11.26
N ARG A 24 -4.20 14.87 -12.22
CA ARG A 24 -4.09 15.73 -13.41
C ARG A 24 -4.12 17.22 -13.07
N ASP A 25 -4.69 17.58 -11.92
CA ASP A 25 -4.73 18.97 -11.46
C ASP A 25 -3.45 19.38 -10.70
N ILE A 26 -2.60 18.40 -10.35
CA ILE A 26 -1.39 18.59 -9.53
C ILE A 26 -0.12 18.44 -10.39
N VAL A 27 -0.18 17.60 -11.42
CA VAL A 27 0.89 17.41 -12.40
C VAL A 27 0.55 18.28 -13.60
N GLU A 28 1.30 19.38 -13.82
CA GLU A 28 1.24 20.11 -15.08
C GLU A 28 1.62 19.15 -16.21
N PHE A 29 0.61 18.63 -16.93
CA PHE A 29 0.87 17.97 -18.19
C PHE A 29 1.37 19.05 -19.17
N PRO A 30 2.45 18.80 -19.92
CA PRO A 30 2.83 19.72 -20.99
C PRO A 30 1.63 19.92 -21.91
N ALA A 31 1.36 21.18 -22.25
CA ALA A 31 0.19 21.58 -23.00
C ALA A 31 0.01 20.73 -24.28
N PRO A 32 -1.24 20.43 -24.70
CA PRO A 32 -1.49 19.69 -25.93
C PRO A 32 -0.85 20.43 -27.11
N GLY A 33 0.19 19.83 -27.69
CA GLY A 33 1.04 20.44 -28.72
C GLY A 33 2.45 19.85 -28.85
N PHE A 34 2.91 19.03 -27.89
CA PHE A 34 4.15 18.26 -28.00
C PHE A 34 3.94 16.96 -28.82
N GLU A 35 3.88 17.07 -30.14
CA GLU A 35 3.79 15.92 -31.06
C GLU A 35 5.16 15.33 -31.44
N SER A 36 6.27 15.89 -30.95
CA SER A 36 7.61 15.30 -31.10
C SER A 36 8.05 14.60 -29.81
N PHE A 37 7.76 13.31 -29.72
CA PHE A 37 8.43 12.42 -28.76
C PHE A 37 9.88 12.19 -29.25
N ASP A 38 10.75 13.18 -29.11
CA ASP A 38 12.16 12.87 -28.94
C ASP A 38 12.27 12.23 -27.54
N GLU A 39 12.77 11.00 -27.49
CA GLU A 39 12.93 10.21 -26.25
C GLU A 39 13.86 10.87 -25.21
N ASP A 40 14.38 12.07 -25.49
CA ASP A 40 15.33 12.82 -24.66
C ASP A 40 14.77 14.13 -24.09
N ASP A 41 13.63 14.65 -24.57
CA ASP A 41 13.09 15.95 -24.12
C ASP A 41 11.94 15.76 -23.11
N PHE A 42 12.30 15.29 -21.92
CA PHE A 42 11.38 15.15 -20.80
C PHE A 42 11.27 16.47 -20.03
N GLY A 43 10.08 17.08 -20.05
CA GLY A 43 9.72 18.29 -19.30
C GLY A 43 9.91 18.19 -17.77
N PRO A 44 9.69 19.30 -17.03
CA PRO A 44 10.14 19.44 -15.66
C PRO A 44 9.59 18.36 -14.73
N SER A 45 10.53 17.87 -13.95
CA SER A 45 10.50 16.83 -12.92
C SER A 45 9.22 16.80 -12.09
N ALA A 46 8.88 15.64 -11.54
CA ALA A 46 8.13 15.57 -10.29
C ALA A 46 8.95 16.27 -9.20
N ILE A 47 8.83 17.59 -9.11
CA ILE A 47 9.40 18.42 -8.05
C ILE A 47 9.01 17.75 -6.75
N VAL A 48 9.99 17.36 -5.92
CA VAL A 48 9.71 16.99 -4.53
C VAL A 48 9.07 18.23 -3.92
N PRO A 49 7.76 18.21 -3.63
CA PRO A 49 7.13 19.41 -3.15
C PRO A 49 7.80 19.74 -1.80
N PRO A 50 8.20 21.01 -1.57
CA PRO A 50 8.70 21.38 -0.25
C PRO A 50 7.63 21.04 0.79
N ALA A 51 8.01 20.87 2.05
CA ALA A 51 7.10 20.50 3.13
C ALA A 51 5.79 21.32 3.05
N VAL A 52 4.74 20.69 2.53
CA VAL A 52 3.54 21.42 2.09
C VAL A 52 2.73 21.88 3.30
N PHE A 53 2.80 21.11 4.38
CA PHE A 53 1.99 21.31 5.58
C PHE A 53 2.85 21.15 6.85
N PRO A 54 3.74 22.11 7.14
CA PRO A 54 4.70 21.99 8.24
C PRO A 54 4.06 22.04 9.64
N GLU A 55 2.76 22.36 9.74
CA GLU A 55 2.00 22.39 10.99
C GLU A 55 1.03 21.21 11.14
N ALA A 56 0.98 20.28 10.17
CA ALA A 56 0.07 19.16 10.21
C ALA A 56 0.44 18.21 11.38
N ILE A 57 -0.50 18.05 12.31
CA ILE A 57 -0.39 17.14 13.45
C ILE A 57 -1.27 15.90 13.29
N SER A 58 -2.21 15.93 12.36
CA SER A 58 -3.07 14.82 11.99
C SER A 58 -2.99 14.64 10.48
N ILE A 59 -2.57 13.47 10.05
CA ILE A 59 -2.27 13.15 8.66
C ILE A 59 -3.02 11.88 8.30
N ARG A 60 -3.88 11.96 7.30
CA ARG A 60 -4.49 10.81 6.62
C ARG A 60 -4.02 10.81 5.19
N ILE A 61 -3.40 9.73 4.75
CA ILE A 61 -2.82 9.58 3.42
C ILE A 61 -3.26 8.23 2.87
N GLY A 62 -3.76 8.20 1.64
CA GLY A 62 -4.23 6.97 1.03
C GLY A 62 -4.30 7.01 -0.49
N GLY A 63 -4.47 5.83 -1.08
CA GLY A 63 -4.61 5.64 -2.52
C GLY A 63 -3.28 5.68 -3.28
N LEU A 64 -3.37 5.95 -4.58
CA LEU A 64 -2.22 5.97 -5.49
C LEU A 64 -1.50 7.31 -5.39
N MET A 65 -0.19 7.34 -5.14
CA MET A 65 0.59 8.57 -5.15
C MET A 65 2.05 8.39 -5.57
N PRO A 66 2.68 9.43 -6.13
CA PRO A 66 4.13 9.49 -6.27
C PRO A 66 4.82 9.45 -4.91
N TYR A 67 5.98 8.82 -4.87
CA TYR A 67 6.72 8.62 -3.63
C TYR A 67 7.23 9.93 -3.01
N SER A 68 7.64 10.88 -3.84
CA SER A 68 8.08 12.21 -3.41
C SER A 68 6.99 12.97 -2.64
N TYR A 69 5.71 12.77 -3.00
CA TYR A 69 4.57 13.41 -2.35
C TYR A 69 4.32 12.82 -0.96
N PHE A 70 4.36 11.50 -0.83
CA PHE A 70 4.29 10.85 0.48
C PHE A 70 5.35 11.44 1.43
N ARG A 71 6.62 11.50 0.99
CA ARG A 71 7.72 12.07 1.79
C ARG A 71 7.47 13.52 2.18
N ALA A 72 6.94 14.34 1.28
CA ALA A 72 6.64 15.74 1.57
C ALA A 72 5.56 15.90 2.65
N TYR A 73 4.51 15.07 2.62
CA TYR A 73 3.44 15.11 3.62
C TYR A 73 3.91 14.70 5.01
N VAL A 74 4.82 13.73 5.11
CA VAL A 74 5.36 13.26 6.40
C VAL A 74 6.72 13.86 6.75
N SER A 75 7.07 14.99 6.15
CA SER A 75 8.40 15.64 6.29
C SER A 75 8.73 16.14 7.70
N ARG A 76 7.73 16.33 8.57
CA ARG A 76 7.92 16.74 9.98
C ARG A 76 7.31 15.72 10.96
N PRO A 77 7.84 14.48 11.00
CA PRO A 77 7.22 13.39 11.75
C PRO A 77 7.17 13.64 13.27
N SER A 78 8.07 14.48 13.80
CA SER A 78 8.20 14.71 15.24
C SER A 78 7.03 15.45 15.89
N ILE A 79 6.20 16.16 15.11
CA ILE A 79 5.02 16.89 15.59
C ILE A 79 3.71 16.13 15.32
N VAL A 80 3.76 15.05 14.53
CA VAL A 80 2.56 14.31 14.13
C VAL A 80 2.05 13.48 15.30
N THR A 81 0.78 13.67 15.60
CA THR A 81 0.06 12.99 16.69
C THR A 81 -0.92 11.93 16.18
N SER A 82 -1.37 12.04 14.93
CA SER A 82 -2.25 11.07 14.28
C SER A 82 -1.78 10.81 12.85
N LEU A 83 -1.61 9.53 12.51
CA LEU A 83 -1.24 9.06 11.17
C LEU A 83 -2.18 7.93 10.75
N GLU A 84 -2.88 8.13 9.64
CA GLU A 84 -3.70 7.12 9.00
C GLU A 84 -3.17 6.87 7.57
N MET A 85 -2.89 5.60 7.28
CA MET A 85 -2.37 5.14 6.00
C MET A 85 -3.39 4.21 5.37
N GLU A 86 -4.06 4.63 4.31
CA GLU A 86 -5.14 3.88 3.68
C GLU A 86 -4.75 3.36 2.30
N ASN A 87 -4.36 2.10 2.26
CA ASN A 87 -3.98 1.38 1.05
C ASN A 87 -2.99 2.18 0.19
N LEU A 88 -1.93 2.69 0.84
CA LEU A 88 -0.90 3.48 0.19
C LEU A 88 -0.30 2.69 -0.96
N GLN A 89 -0.42 3.24 -2.15
CA GLN A 89 0.08 2.66 -3.38
C GLN A 89 1.03 3.64 -4.05
N GLY A 90 2.21 3.16 -4.40
CA GLY A 90 3.14 3.87 -5.25
C GLY A 90 2.62 3.94 -6.67
N LEU A 91 2.65 5.13 -7.24
CA LEU A 91 2.62 5.31 -8.68
C LEU A 91 3.94 4.80 -9.27
N LEU A 92 3.90 4.16 -10.45
CA LEU A 92 5.10 3.72 -11.14
C LEU A 92 6.04 4.93 -11.34
N GLN A 93 7.18 4.91 -10.66
CA GLN A 93 8.17 5.97 -10.72
C GLN A 93 9.49 5.39 -11.23
N PRO A 94 9.75 5.45 -12.54
CA PRO A 94 10.93 4.83 -13.15
C PRO A 94 12.24 5.54 -12.79
N LYS A 95 12.21 6.80 -12.37
CA LYS A 95 13.34 7.52 -11.72
C LYS A 95 12.83 8.76 -10.99
N ASP A 96 13.52 9.21 -9.95
CA ASP A 96 13.38 10.59 -9.47
C ASP A 96 13.70 11.54 -10.64
N SER A 97 12.86 12.58 -10.80
CA SER A 97 12.93 13.49 -11.95
C SER A 97 12.59 12.89 -13.33
N CYS A 98 12.02 11.68 -13.40
CA CYS A 98 11.30 11.28 -14.62
C CYS A 98 9.97 12.01 -14.68
N LEU A 99 9.52 12.36 -15.89
CA LEU A 99 8.09 12.51 -16.11
C LEU A 99 7.42 11.21 -15.67
N LEU A 100 6.39 11.35 -14.81
CA LEU A 100 5.43 10.28 -14.61
C LEU A 100 4.85 10.03 -16.00
N LEU A 101 5.31 8.98 -16.67
CA LEU A 101 4.58 8.40 -17.78
C LEU A 101 3.32 7.80 -17.18
N PHE A 102 2.34 8.68 -16.89
CA PHE A 102 0.95 8.38 -17.11
C PHE A 102 0.80 8.20 -18.62
N ASN A 103 1.42 7.15 -19.17
CA ASN A 103 0.74 6.44 -20.22
C ASN A 103 -0.56 6.02 -19.53
N PHE A 104 -1.62 6.80 -19.76
CA PHE A 104 -2.89 6.19 -20.06
C PHE A 104 -2.50 5.08 -21.00
N VAL A 105 -2.46 3.85 -20.47
CA VAL A 105 -2.37 2.66 -21.28
C VAL A 105 -3.70 2.64 -22.01
N ALA A 106 -3.81 3.50 -23.02
CA ALA A 106 -5.04 3.88 -23.65
C ALA A 106 -5.39 2.70 -24.54
N ARG A 107 -6.10 1.73 -23.98
CA ARG A 107 -7.08 0.88 -24.66
C ARG A 107 -6.59 0.01 -25.83
N ALA A 108 -5.33 0.11 -26.26
CA ALA A 108 -4.81 -0.55 -27.44
C ALA A 108 -3.31 -0.78 -27.29
N GLY A 109 -2.91 -2.05 -27.09
CA GLY A 109 -1.57 -2.50 -27.46
C GLY A 109 -0.48 -2.45 -26.40
N THR A 110 -0.76 -2.33 -25.10
CA THR A 110 0.23 -2.74 -24.08
C THR A 110 0.26 -4.26 -23.98
N ASP A 111 0.95 -4.80 -24.97
CA ASP A 111 2.02 -5.77 -24.88
C ASP A 111 1.98 -6.74 -23.68
N ASP A 112 1.95 -8.02 -24.02
CA ASP A 112 2.32 -9.16 -23.18
C ASP A 112 3.72 -8.99 -22.51
N HIS A 113 4.46 -7.95 -22.88
CA HIS A 113 5.75 -7.54 -22.33
C HIS A 113 5.70 -6.55 -21.15
N PHE A 114 4.59 -5.89 -20.81
CA PHE A 114 4.58 -4.93 -19.69
C PHE A 114 4.85 -5.61 -18.34
N TRP A 115 4.25 -6.78 -18.09
CA TRP A 115 4.50 -7.53 -16.85
C TRP A 115 5.86 -8.21 -16.76
N PRO A 116 6.44 -8.77 -17.83
CA PRO A 116 7.86 -9.14 -17.80
C PRO A 116 8.78 -7.92 -17.61
N ASN A 117 8.36 -6.73 -18.07
CA ASN A 117 9.21 -5.53 -18.05
C ASN A 117 9.06 -4.65 -16.79
N HIS A 118 7.97 -4.76 -16.01
CA HIS A 118 7.85 -4.02 -14.74
C HIS A 118 8.81 -4.52 -13.65
N THR A 119 9.51 -5.63 -13.89
CA THR A 119 10.61 -6.14 -13.07
C THR A 119 11.94 -6.06 -13.81
N LYS A 120 11.95 -5.56 -15.06
CA LYS A 120 13.18 -5.43 -15.87
C LYS A 120 14.15 -4.42 -15.27
N TYR A 121 13.63 -3.42 -14.57
CA TYR A 121 14.45 -2.46 -13.84
C TYR A 121 14.49 -2.86 -12.38
N GLU A 122 15.67 -2.93 -11.79
CA GLU A 122 15.82 -3.15 -10.36
C GLU A 122 15.42 -1.88 -9.61
N GLU A 123 14.80 -2.05 -8.44
CA GLU A 123 14.56 -0.90 -7.56
C GLU A 123 15.86 -0.39 -6.99
N THR A 124 15.99 0.93 -6.91
CA THR A 124 17.22 1.59 -6.48
C THR A 124 16.97 2.56 -5.33
N GLU A 125 17.99 2.75 -4.52
CA GLU A 125 18.01 3.69 -3.40
C GLU A 125 19.15 4.69 -3.62
N ASP A 126 19.02 5.89 -3.08
CA ASP A 126 20.13 6.82 -2.99
C ASP A 126 21.07 6.44 -1.82
N GLU A 127 22.11 7.25 -1.62
CA GLU A 127 23.11 7.03 -0.56
C GLU A 127 22.52 7.04 0.86
N ASP A 128 21.35 7.65 1.05
CA ASP A 128 20.64 7.74 2.32
C ASP A 128 19.62 6.60 2.50
N GLY A 129 19.58 5.62 1.59
CA GLY A 129 18.61 4.52 1.58
C GLY A 129 17.21 5.00 1.20
N ILE A 130 17.09 6.18 0.58
CA ILE A 130 15.80 6.73 0.17
C ILE A 130 15.43 6.12 -1.19
N PRO A 131 14.19 5.64 -1.36
CA PRO A 131 13.71 5.13 -2.64
C PRO A 131 13.86 6.14 -3.79
N VAL A 132 14.56 5.74 -4.86
CA VAL A 132 14.74 6.51 -6.11
C VAL A 132 13.91 5.92 -7.25
N MET A 133 14.00 4.61 -7.46
CA MET A 133 13.18 3.87 -8.40
C MET A 133 12.37 2.83 -7.66
N ARG A 134 11.06 2.82 -7.90
CA ARG A 134 10.14 1.87 -7.31
C ARG A 134 9.03 1.53 -8.28
N HIS A 135 8.57 0.29 -8.19
CA HIS A 135 7.49 -0.20 -9.04
C HIS A 135 6.13 0.21 -8.51
N GLY A 136 5.19 0.43 -9.44
CA GLY A 136 3.81 0.70 -9.06
C GLY A 136 3.17 -0.44 -8.26
N GLY A 137 2.15 -0.12 -7.49
CA GLY A 137 1.45 -1.05 -6.61
C GLY A 137 1.58 -0.66 -5.14
N PRO A 138 1.41 -1.59 -4.20
CA PRO A 138 1.47 -1.27 -2.78
C PRO A 138 2.81 -0.66 -2.38
N MET A 139 2.74 0.42 -1.61
CA MET A 139 3.90 1.23 -1.25
C MET A 139 4.85 0.47 -0.30
N ARG A 140 6.16 0.56 -0.54
CA ARG A 140 7.23 0.00 0.32
C ARG A 140 8.54 0.79 0.24
N GLY A 141 9.39 0.69 1.25
CA GLY A 141 10.66 1.42 1.39
C GLY A 141 10.51 2.83 1.96
N HIS A 142 9.30 3.25 2.34
CA HIS A 142 8.99 4.61 2.78
C HIS A 142 8.77 4.79 4.28
N LEU A 143 8.46 3.72 5.00
CA LEU A 143 8.33 3.74 6.46
C LEU A 143 9.70 3.56 7.14
N GLN A 144 10.67 2.89 6.50
CA GLN A 144 12.00 2.66 7.04
C GLN A 144 12.72 3.97 7.39
N PRO A 145 12.72 5.01 6.52
CA PRO A 145 13.30 6.29 6.87
C PRO A 145 12.55 7.04 7.98
N LEU A 146 11.35 6.58 8.37
CA LEU A 146 10.49 7.20 9.38
C LEU A 146 10.54 6.49 10.74
N VAL A 147 11.17 5.32 10.80
CA VAL A 147 11.36 4.53 12.02
C VAL A 147 12.02 5.41 13.09
N GLY A 148 11.38 5.50 14.26
CA GLY A 148 11.87 6.28 15.41
C GLY A 148 11.74 7.80 15.28
N LYS A 149 11.21 8.33 14.16
CA LYS A 149 11.06 9.79 13.97
C LYS A 149 9.73 10.34 14.47
N PHE A 150 8.70 9.49 14.57
CA PHE A 150 7.34 9.82 15.02
C PHE A 150 7.20 9.82 16.55
N VAL A 151 7.98 10.65 17.23
CA VAL A 151 8.12 10.65 18.71
C VAL A 151 6.88 11.12 19.48
N GLN A 152 5.90 11.74 18.81
CA GLN A 152 4.65 12.23 19.43
C GLN A 152 3.40 11.48 18.95
N LEU A 153 3.56 10.41 18.16
CA LEU A 153 2.44 9.72 17.54
C LEU A 153 1.58 8.99 18.57
N LYS A 154 0.31 9.36 18.65
CA LYS A 154 -0.68 8.79 19.58
C LYS A 154 -1.69 7.90 18.86
N HIS A 155 -1.98 8.19 17.60
CA HIS A 155 -2.99 7.47 16.83
C HIS A 155 -2.34 6.97 15.55
N LEU A 156 -2.33 5.65 15.37
CA LEU A 156 -1.86 5.02 14.15
C LEU A 156 -2.96 4.11 13.59
N LYS A 157 -3.29 4.31 12.32
CA LYS A 157 -4.09 3.35 11.55
C LYS A 157 -3.36 2.99 10.26
N ILE A 158 -3.24 1.70 9.99
CA ILE A 158 -2.71 1.16 8.74
C ILE A 158 -3.77 0.24 8.15
N SER A 159 -4.30 0.61 6.98
CA SER A 159 -5.15 -0.26 6.18
C SER A 159 -4.38 -0.65 4.92
N THR A 160 -4.30 -1.93 4.58
CA THR A 160 -3.51 -2.39 3.42
C THR A 160 -4.18 -3.50 2.63
N ALA A 161 -4.12 -3.42 1.30
CA ALA A 161 -4.40 -4.57 0.45
C ALA A 161 -3.21 -5.53 0.45
N GLY A 162 -3.48 -6.81 0.28
CA GLY A 162 -2.44 -7.83 0.10
C GLY A 162 -2.87 -8.98 -0.79
N CYS A 163 -1.92 -9.88 -0.97
CA CYS A 163 -2.06 -11.05 -1.84
C CYS A 163 -3.02 -12.09 -1.23
N GLU A 164 -4.13 -12.36 -1.90
CA GLU A 164 -5.10 -13.38 -1.47
C GLU A 164 -4.62 -14.80 -1.80
N VAL A 165 -3.90 -14.95 -2.92
CA VAL A 165 -3.50 -16.25 -3.48
C VAL A 165 -2.08 -16.20 -4.03
N SER A 166 -1.28 -17.23 -3.76
CA SER A 166 0.14 -17.29 -4.14
C SER A 166 0.41 -17.11 -5.65
N ARG A 167 -0.59 -17.33 -6.51
CA ARG A 167 -0.47 -17.16 -7.96
C ARG A 167 -0.77 -15.76 -8.47
N ASP A 168 -1.25 -14.85 -7.62
CA ASP A 168 -1.65 -13.51 -8.06
C ASP A 168 -0.41 -12.71 -8.53
N LEU A 169 -0.23 -12.65 -9.84
CA LEU A 169 0.92 -12.02 -10.49
C LEU A 169 1.02 -10.51 -10.24
N ARG A 170 -0.01 -9.87 -9.66
CA ARG A 170 0.05 -8.46 -9.25
C ARG A 170 0.98 -8.27 -8.06
N TRP A 171 1.29 -9.35 -7.33
CA TRP A 171 2.12 -9.34 -6.14
C TRP A 171 3.41 -10.11 -6.39
N SER A 172 4.46 -9.69 -5.70
CA SER A 172 5.71 -10.43 -5.61
C SER A 172 5.96 -10.74 -4.15
N GLU A 173 6.35 -11.97 -3.86
CA GLU A 173 6.59 -12.44 -2.50
C GLU A 173 7.68 -11.62 -1.79
N GLU A 174 8.86 -11.47 -2.41
CA GLU A 174 9.96 -10.65 -1.88
C GLU A 174 9.51 -9.21 -1.59
N ARG A 175 8.63 -8.67 -2.46
CA ARG A 175 8.07 -7.33 -2.34
C ARG A 175 7.13 -7.21 -1.13
N GLU A 176 6.32 -8.23 -0.90
CA GLU A 176 5.40 -8.31 0.23
C GLU A 176 6.16 -8.49 1.55
N GLU A 177 7.13 -9.39 1.61
CA GLU A 177 7.97 -9.61 2.79
C GLU A 177 8.65 -8.31 3.23
N LYS A 178 9.30 -7.59 2.30
CA LYS A 178 9.94 -6.30 2.59
C LYS A 178 8.93 -5.29 3.13
N ARG A 179 7.75 -5.19 2.51
CA ARG A 179 6.69 -4.27 2.94
C ARG A 179 6.19 -4.57 4.34
N TYR A 180 5.91 -5.83 4.64
CA TYR A 180 5.43 -6.27 5.95
C TYR A 180 6.48 -6.12 7.06
N SER A 181 7.73 -6.45 6.76
CA SER A 181 8.88 -6.21 7.64
C SER A 181 9.05 -4.72 7.96
N GLU A 182 8.88 -3.86 6.97
CA GLU A 182 8.97 -2.42 7.14
C GLU A 182 7.83 -1.85 8.02
N MET A 183 6.59 -2.27 7.78
CA MET A 183 5.45 -1.92 8.62
C MET A 183 5.67 -2.37 10.07
N ALA A 184 6.17 -3.59 10.26
CA ALA A 184 6.49 -4.15 11.56
C ALA A 184 7.54 -3.30 12.31
N ASN A 185 8.63 -2.92 11.65
CA ASN A 185 9.67 -2.06 12.23
C ASN A 185 9.13 -0.67 12.61
N PHE A 186 8.31 -0.09 11.74
CA PHE A 186 7.68 1.19 12.01
C PHE A 186 6.78 1.12 13.26
N ILE A 187 5.91 0.12 13.35
CA ILE A 187 5.02 -0.10 14.50
C ILE A 187 5.80 -0.26 15.79
N LYS A 188 6.85 -1.10 15.80
CA LYS A 188 7.73 -1.27 16.98
C LYS A 188 8.25 0.08 17.48
N SER A 189 8.66 0.95 16.55
CA SER A 189 9.26 2.25 16.89
C SER A 189 8.29 3.25 17.51
N VAL A 190 6.98 3.14 17.22
CA VAL A 190 5.96 4.06 17.73
C VAL A 190 5.10 3.46 18.85
N ALA A 191 5.14 2.13 19.06
CA ALA A 191 4.35 1.46 20.10
C ALA A 191 4.37 2.14 21.49
N PRO A 192 5.51 2.64 22.02
CA PRO A 192 5.55 3.31 23.33
C PRO A 192 4.70 4.58 23.46
N THR A 193 4.37 5.23 22.34
CA THR A 193 3.64 6.50 22.32
C THR A 193 2.17 6.35 21.95
N LEU A 194 1.79 5.21 21.38
CA LEU A 194 0.43 4.98 20.88
C LEU A 194 -0.60 4.87 22.00
N VAL A 195 -1.69 5.61 21.79
CA VAL A 195 -2.94 5.57 22.55
C VAL A 195 -3.98 4.74 21.80
N THR A 196 -4.02 4.83 20.48
CA THR A 196 -4.87 3.97 19.64
C THR A 196 -4.07 3.39 18.49
N PHE A 197 -4.25 2.09 18.27
CA PHE A 197 -3.68 1.38 17.13
C PHE A 197 -4.78 0.63 16.39
N ALA A 198 -4.80 0.75 15.07
CA ALA A 198 -5.65 -0.03 14.20
C ALA A 198 -4.84 -0.58 13.03
N PHE A 199 -4.89 -1.89 12.83
CA PHE A 199 -4.37 -2.55 11.64
C PHE A 199 -5.52 -3.23 10.93
N GLU A 200 -5.61 -3.00 9.63
CA GLU A 200 -6.63 -3.58 8.78
C GLU A 200 -5.96 -4.11 7.52
N GLN A 201 -6.25 -5.35 7.17
CA GLN A 201 -5.82 -5.90 5.91
C GLN A 201 -6.99 -6.47 5.12
N GLY A 202 -6.85 -6.52 3.81
CA GLY A 202 -7.87 -7.09 2.96
C GLY A 202 -7.36 -7.33 1.57
N VAL A 203 -8.29 -7.65 0.70
CA VAL A 203 -8.00 -8.01 -0.70
C VAL A 203 -8.46 -6.89 -1.62
N GLY A 204 -7.77 -6.75 -2.75
CA GLY A 204 -8.16 -5.82 -3.80
C GLY A 204 -9.60 -6.08 -4.27
N LEU A 205 -10.34 -5.01 -4.57
CA LEU A 205 -11.68 -5.09 -5.15
C LEU A 205 -11.63 -5.76 -6.53
N GLU A 206 -10.58 -5.45 -7.28
CA GLU A 206 -10.41 -5.80 -8.68
C GLU A 206 -10.30 -7.32 -8.80
N PRO A 207 -11.27 -7.98 -9.47
CA PRO A 207 -11.29 -9.43 -9.58
C PRO A 207 -10.06 -9.89 -10.35
N LEU A 208 -9.54 -11.05 -9.94
CA LEU A 208 -8.47 -11.71 -10.66
C LEU A 208 -8.94 -12.12 -12.05
N GLU A 209 -8.15 -11.81 -13.07
CA GLU A 209 -8.32 -12.36 -14.39
C GLU A 209 -7.66 -13.74 -14.48
N LEU A 210 -8.23 -14.62 -15.32
CA LEU A 210 -7.79 -16.00 -15.42
C LEU A 210 -6.30 -16.15 -15.76
N TRP A 211 -5.77 -15.26 -16.60
CA TRP A 211 -4.35 -15.27 -16.97
C TRP A 211 -3.44 -14.84 -15.81
N GLN A 212 -3.94 -14.03 -14.88
CA GLN A 212 -3.22 -13.60 -13.68
C GLN A 212 -3.04 -14.72 -12.65
N VAL A 213 -3.73 -15.85 -12.82
CA VAL A 213 -3.69 -17.01 -11.90
C VAL A 213 -3.10 -18.26 -12.58
N ARG A 214 -2.92 -18.24 -13.91
CA ARG A 214 -2.55 -19.42 -14.71
C ARG A 214 -1.09 -19.52 -15.12
N SER A 215 -0.26 -18.48 -14.95
CA SER A 215 1.01 -18.38 -15.68
C SER A 215 2.23 -19.09 -15.06
N HIS A 216 2.17 -19.63 -13.84
CA HIS A 216 3.35 -20.23 -13.18
C HIS A 216 3.06 -21.60 -12.55
N ASN A 217 4.11 -22.43 -12.45
CA ASN A 217 4.16 -23.77 -11.88
C ASN A 217 3.00 -24.09 -10.93
N ASN A 218 2.05 -24.92 -11.39
CA ASN A 218 0.83 -25.25 -10.67
C ASN A 218 1.08 -25.84 -9.26
N THR A 219 2.29 -26.31 -8.95
CA THR A 219 2.65 -27.02 -7.73
C THR A 219 2.58 -26.20 -6.44
N SER A 220 2.82 -24.88 -6.47
CA SER A 220 2.87 -24.08 -5.22
C SER A 220 1.52 -23.94 -4.53
N THR A 221 0.44 -23.87 -5.30
CA THR A 221 -0.90 -23.52 -4.78
C THR A 221 -1.71 -24.73 -4.30
N PHE A 222 -1.36 -25.95 -4.72
CA PHE A 222 -1.99 -27.16 -4.18
C PHE A 222 -1.72 -27.34 -2.68
N ASN A 223 -0.66 -26.72 -2.16
CA ASN A 223 -0.28 -26.76 -0.76
C ASN A 223 -0.62 -25.47 -0.02
N GLN A 224 -1.35 -24.54 -0.64
CA GLN A 224 -1.73 -23.29 0.01
C GLN A 224 -2.93 -23.56 0.93
N TRP A 225 -2.69 -23.52 2.24
CA TRP A 225 -3.72 -23.73 3.27
C TRP A 225 -4.34 -22.42 3.77
N ARG A 226 -3.61 -21.31 3.63
CA ARG A 226 -3.93 -19.97 4.14
C ARG A 226 -3.75 -18.92 3.05
N ARG A 227 -4.33 -17.72 3.20
CA ARG A 227 -4.04 -16.59 2.31
C ARG A 227 -2.62 -16.06 2.59
N PRO A 228 -1.78 -15.75 1.58
CA PRO A 228 -0.42 -15.25 1.80
C PRO A 228 -0.41 -13.98 2.66
N ILE A 229 -1.41 -13.10 2.50
CA ILE A 229 -1.58 -11.92 3.35
C ILE A 229 -1.67 -12.24 4.86
N ASP A 230 -2.26 -13.37 5.23
CA ASP A 230 -2.33 -13.81 6.62
C ASP A 230 -0.99 -14.43 7.06
N GLU A 231 -0.28 -15.12 6.16
CA GLU A 231 1.07 -15.63 6.44
C GLU A 231 2.04 -14.47 6.73
N TYR A 232 2.05 -13.42 5.91
CA TYR A 232 2.87 -12.23 6.14
C TYR A 232 2.50 -11.49 7.44
N PHE A 233 1.20 -11.42 7.76
CA PHE A 233 0.78 -10.87 9.05
C PHE A 233 1.40 -11.66 10.22
N LEU A 234 1.36 -12.99 10.15
CA LEU A 234 1.84 -13.84 11.25
C LEU A 234 3.36 -13.89 11.35
N GLU A 235 4.05 -13.80 10.23
CA GLU A 235 5.51 -13.83 10.18
C GLU A 235 6.12 -12.49 10.62
N PHE A 236 5.56 -11.36 10.16
CA PHE A 236 6.19 -10.05 10.37
C PHE A 236 5.44 -9.17 11.38
N MET A 237 4.11 -9.09 11.25
CA MET A 237 3.31 -8.16 12.07
C MET A 237 3.10 -8.69 13.47
N LEU A 238 2.66 -9.94 13.61
CA LEU A 238 2.36 -10.52 14.91
C LEU A 238 3.55 -10.44 15.88
N PRO A 239 4.80 -10.80 15.51
CA PRO A 239 5.95 -10.62 16.40
C PRO A 239 6.16 -9.15 16.80
N ALA A 240 6.01 -8.22 15.86
CA ALA A 240 6.10 -6.80 16.16
C ALA A 240 5.04 -6.31 17.14
N LEU A 241 3.83 -6.85 17.05
CA LEU A 241 2.75 -6.52 17.97
C LEU A 241 2.98 -7.13 19.36
N LEU A 242 3.56 -8.33 19.45
CA LEU A 242 3.86 -9.00 20.71
C LEU A 242 5.06 -8.37 21.44
N GLU A 243 6.05 -7.86 20.71
CA GLU A 243 7.25 -7.21 21.27
C GLU A 243 7.02 -5.73 21.64
N GLY A 244 5.91 -5.13 21.16
CA GLY A 244 5.61 -3.72 21.36
C GLY A 244 5.39 -3.34 22.83
N THR A 245 5.90 -2.17 23.24
CA THR A 245 5.65 -1.62 24.58
C THR A 245 4.37 -0.78 24.59
N TRP A 246 3.23 -1.38 24.94
CA TRP A 246 1.90 -0.76 24.86
C TRP A 246 1.47 0.06 26.08
N SER A 247 2.40 0.82 26.69
CA SER A 247 2.19 1.44 28.01
C SER A 247 1.08 2.50 28.08
N LYS A 248 0.75 3.14 26.94
CA LYS A 248 -0.25 4.21 26.84
C LYS A 248 -1.51 3.80 26.07
N LEU A 249 -1.53 2.58 25.57
CA LEU A 249 -2.54 2.07 24.67
C LEU A 249 -3.90 2.01 25.39
N LYS A 250 -4.95 2.44 24.71
CA LYS A 250 -6.35 2.38 25.17
C LYS A 250 -7.24 1.61 24.21
N LYS A 251 -6.93 1.64 22.92
CA LYS A 251 -7.68 0.92 21.88
C LYS A 251 -6.72 0.21 20.93
N PHE A 252 -7.03 -1.04 20.62
CA PHE A 252 -6.27 -1.88 19.72
C PHE A 252 -7.21 -2.69 18.85
N SER A 253 -7.13 -2.50 17.53
CA SER A 253 -7.99 -3.20 16.58
C SER A 253 -7.15 -3.89 15.50
N ILE A 254 -7.46 -5.16 15.24
CA ILE A 254 -7.01 -5.90 14.06
C ILE A 254 -8.24 -6.34 13.29
N GLN A 255 -8.22 -6.13 11.97
CA GLN A 255 -9.31 -6.51 11.08
C GLN A 255 -8.76 -7.21 9.83
N GLY A 256 -9.49 -8.21 9.34
CA GLY A 256 -9.20 -8.87 8.08
C GLY A 256 -8.15 -10.00 8.11
N VAL A 257 -7.74 -10.45 9.30
CA VAL A 257 -6.78 -11.56 9.47
C VAL A 257 -7.51 -12.89 9.63
N GLY A 258 -7.21 -13.86 8.76
CA GLY A 258 -7.88 -15.17 8.74
C GLY A 258 -9.30 -15.13 8.15
N GLY A 259 -9.61 -14.10 7.36
CA GLY A 259 -10.83 -14.02 6.57
C GLY A 259 -10.84 -15.03 5.43
N ASN A 260 -11.99 -15.18 4.79
CA ASN A 260 -12.13 -16.14 3.69
C ASN A 260 -11.52 -15.61 2.39
N VAL A 261 -11.22 -16.54 1.48
CA VAL A 261 -10.98 -16.19 0.08
C VAL A 261 -12.31 -15.77 -0.55
N ARG A 262 -12.29 -14.66 -1.28
CA ARG A 262 -13.42 -14.14 -2.03
C ARG A 262 -14.00 -15.19 -2.95
N TYR A 263 -15.32 -15.20 -3.05
CA TYR A 263 -16.05 -16.14 -3.90
C TYR A 263 -15.61 -16.05 -5.37
N GLU A 264 -15.33 -14.83 -5.86
CA GLU A 264 -14.86 -14.60 -7.23
C GLU A 264 -13.48 -15.22 -7.47
N THR A 265 -12.57 -15.09 -6.52
CA THR A 265 -11.24 -15.71 -6.55
C THR A 265 -11.33 -17.23 -6.45
N ALA A 266 -12.15 -17.74 -5.52
CA ALA A 266 -12.36 -19.17 -5.31
C ALA A 266 -12.83 -19.92 -6.58
N ARG A 267 -13.57 -19.25 -7.47
CA ARG A 267 -14.00 -19.82 -8.77
C ARG A 267 -12.84 -20.22 -9.68
N PHE A 268 -11.70 -19.54 -9.57
CA PHE A 268 -10.50 -19.84 -10.34
C PHE A 268 -9.62 -20.90 -9.70
N LEU A 269 -9.92 -21.28 -8.45
CA LEU A 269 -9.11 -22.15 -7.60
C LEU A 269 -9.87 -23.42 -7.24
N ARG A 270 -10.67 -23.96 -8.17
CA ARG A 270 -11.47 -25.18 -7.94
C ARG A 270 -10.66 -26.38 -7.45
N GLU A 271 -9.36 -26.35 -7.66
CA GLU A 271 -8.41 -27.40 -7.29
C GLU A 271 -7.68 -27.12 -5.96
N VAL A 272 -7.88 -25.95 -5.34
CA VAL A 272 -7.24 -25.54 -4.09
C VAL A 272 -8.28 -25.62 -2.96
N ASN A 273 -8.02 -26.48 -1.98
CA ASN A 273 -8.86 -26.58 -0.80
C ASN A 273 -8.48 -25.48 0.20
N PHE A 274 -9.07 -24.30 0.04
CA PHE A 274 -9.05 -23.29 1.09
C PHE A 274 -9.92 -23.77 2.25
N ALA A 275 -9.26 -24.22 3.31
CA ALA A 275 -9.92 -24.35 4.60
C ALA A 275 -9.91 -22.98 5.27
N PRO A 276 -11.04 -22.48 5.79
CA PRO A 276 -11.02 -21.35 6.71
C PRO A 276 -10.04 -21.65 7.85
N GLU A 277 -9.39 -20.61 8.37
CA GLU A 277 -8.57 -20.76 9.56
C GLU A 277 -9.40 -21.40 10.68
N ALA A 278 -8.82 -22.40 11.32
CA ALA A 278 -9.46 -23.07 12.44
C ALA A 278 -9.75 -22.01 13.53
N PRO A 279 -10.95 -21.95 14.12
CA PRO A 279 -11.28 -20.94 15.13
C PRO A 279 -10.25 -20.86 16.27
N GLU A 280 -9.70 -22.02 16.65
CA GLU A 280 -8.68 -22.17 17.68
C GLU A 280 -7.39 -21.41 17.35
N PHE A 281 -7.07 -21.27 16.06
CA PHE A 281 -5.92 -20.51 15.59
C PHE A 281 -6.10 -19.02 15.87
N LEU A 282 -7.26 -18.45 15.50
CA LEU A 282 -7.56 -17.04 15.73
C LEU A 282 -7.66 -16.74 17.23
N GLU A 283 -8.28 -17.63 18.00
CA GLU A 283 -8.32 -17.54 19.46
C GLU A 283 -6.91 -17.54 20.06
N SER A 284 -6.00 -18.38 19.54
CA SER A 284 -4.60 -18.40 19.97
C SER A 284 -3.89 -17.08 19.70
N VAL A 285 -4.07 -16.50 18.51
CA VAL A 285 -3.50 -15.18 18.15
C VAL A 285 -4.05 -14.08 19.05
N MET A 286 -5.38 -14.05 19.24
CA MET A 286 -6.05 -13.12 20.14
C MET A 286 -5.52 -13.23 21.57
N HIS A 287 -5.36 -14.45 22.09
CA HIS A 287 -4.83 -14.68 23.43
C HIS A 287 -3.39 -14.17 23.57
N LYS A 288 -2.52 -14.46 22.58
CA LYS A 288 -1.14 -13.95 22.58
C LYS A 288 -1.11 -12.42 22.59
N LEU A 289 -1.88 -11.77 21.73
CA LEU A 289 -1.96 -10.30 21.69
C LEU A 289 -2.50 -9.73 22.99
N ARG A 290 -3.53 -10.35 23.57
CA ARG A 290 -4.09 -9.92 24.85
C ARG A 290 -3.08 -10.02 25.99
N SER A 291 -2.21 -11.04 25.99
CA SER A 291 -1.21 -11.25 27.05
C SER A 291 -0.14 -10.16 27.14
N VAL A 292 0.03 -9.33 26.10
CA VAL A 292 1.02 -8.24 26.08
C VAL A 292 0.39 -6.87 26.31
N MET A 293 -0.93 -6.82 26.58
CA MET A 293 -1.69 -5.59 26.81
C MET A 293 -2.29 -5.56 28.23
N SER A 294 -2.56 -4.36 28.74
CA SER A 294 -3.33 -4.20 29.98
C SER A 294 -4.79 -4.63 29.78
N ASP A 295 -5.41 -5.16 30.83
CA ASP A 295 -6.84 -5.49 30.83
C ASP A 295 -7.75 -4.29 30.52
N SER A 296 -7.26 -3.08 30.76
CA SER A 296 -7.97 -1.83 30.47
C SER A 296 -8.04 -1.45 28.99
N VAL A 297 -7.29 -2.13 28.12
CA VAL A 297 -7.27 -1.86 26.67
C VAL A 297 -8.53 -2.42 26.03
N GLU A 298 -9.24 -1.61 25.26
CA GLU A 298 -10.30 -2.07 24.35
C GLU A 298 -9.64 -2.82 23.18
N PHE A 299 -9.90 -4.12 23.09
CA PHE A 299 -9.31 -4.99 22.07
C PHE A 299 -10.39 -5.56 21.15
N THR A 300 -10.20 -5.38 19.85
CA THR A 300 -11.07 -5.92 18.81
C THR A 300 -10.24 -6.71 17.82
N PHE A 301 -10.69 -7.91 17.49
CA PHE A 301 -10.09 -8.76 16.48
C PHE A 301 -11.21 -9.31 15.61
N GLU A 302 -11.24 -8.91 14.34
CA GLU A 302 -12.24 -9.35 13.37
C GLU A 302 -11.55 -10.02 12.19
N SER A 303 -12.02 -11.21 11.80
CA SER A 303 -11.42 -11.95 10.70
C SER A 303 -11.72 -11.34 9.34
N GLU A 304 -12.88 -10.70 9.21
CA GLU A 304 -13.32 -10.03 7.99
C GLU A 304 -13.07 -8.53 8.11
N THR A 305 -12.74 -7.90 6.98
CA THR A 305 -12.71 -6.44 6.85
C THR A 305 -14.06 -5.99 6.27
N GLN A 306 -14.58 -4.86 6.75
CA GLN A 306 -15.76 -4.22 6.15
C GLN A 306 -15.37 -3.35 4.94
N ARG A 307 -14.07 -3.11 4.74
CA ARG A 307 -13.56 -2.20 3.74
C ARG A 307 -13.19 -2.94 2.47
N VAL A 308 -13.40 -2.24 1.38
CA VAL A 308 -12.98 -2.64 0.05
C VAL A 308 -11.72 -1.85 -0.31
N PHE A 309 -10.70 -2.55 -0.78
CA PHE A 309 -9.43 -1.95 -1.14
C PHE A 309 -9.35 -1.76 -2.65
N HIS A 310 -9.37 -0.52 -3.12
CA HIS A 310 -9.12 -0.24 -4.54
C HIS A 310 -7.64 -0.41 -4.85
N MET A 311 -7.29 -1.35 -5.72
CA MET A 311 -5.95 -1.43 -6.29
C MET A 311 -5.88 -0.51 -7.49
N ALA A 312 -5.10 0.55 -7.34
CA ALA A 312 -4.64 1.37 -8.44
C ALA A 312 -3.51 0.69 -9.22
N SER A 313 -3.55 -0.64 -9.34
CA SER A 313 -3.03 -1.26 -10.55
C SER A 313 -3.82 -0.62 -11.68
N LEU A 314 -3.16 0.23 -12.47
CA LEU A 314 -3.62 0.71 -13.76
C LEU A 314 -4.74 -0.16 -14.30
N ASN A 315 -5.89 0.44 -14.61
CA ASN A 315 -6.89 -0.11 -15.52
C ASN A 315 -6.25 -1.15 -16.45
N VAL A 316 -6.44 -2.44 -16.16
CA VAL A 316 -6.25 -3.47 -17.17
C VAL A 316 -7.48 -3.32 -18.05
N TYR A 317 -7.31 -2.47 -19.06
CA TYR A 317 -8.30 -2.22 -20.09
C TYR A 317 -8.52 -3.49 -20.89
N MET A 318 -9.70 -4.07 -20.78
CA MET A 318 -10.29 -4.78 -21.92
C MET A 318 -11.69 -4.26 -22.15
N THR A 319 -11.82 -3.26 -23.02
CA THR A 319 -13.12 -3.03 -23.67
C THR A 319 -13.24 -4.06 -24.79
N ARG A 320 -14.16 -5.02 -24.68
CA ARG A 320 -14.51 -5.90 -25.81
C ARG A 320 -15.13 -5.04 -26.91
N TYR A 321 -14.53 -5.05 -28.09
CA TYR A 321 -15.22 -4.65 -29.31
C TYR A 321 -16.13 -5.80 -29.74
N ILE A 322 -17.45 -5.56 -29.76
CA ILE A 322 -18.36 -6.38 -30.57
C ILE A 322 -18.29 -5.77 -31.97
N VAL A 323 -17.54 -6.41 -32.86
CA VAL A 323 -17.65 -6.12 -34.29
C VAL A 323 -18.95 -6.76 -34.75
N SER A 324 -20.00 -5.95 -34.91
CA SER A 324 -21.15 -6.36 -35.73
C SER A 324 -20.75 -6.12 -37.18
N GLU A 325 -20.47 -7.20 -37.90
CA GLU A 325 -20.40 -7.16 -39.36
C GLU A 325 -21.80 -6.81 -39.92
N GLN A 326 -21.84 -5.86 -40.86
CA GLN A 326 -22.97 -5.61 -41.76
C GLN A 326 -22.63 -6.17 -43.12
#